data_AF-A0A3D1R7L5-F1
#
_entry.id   AF-A0A3D1R7L5-F1
#
_cell.length_a   1.000
_cell.length_b   1.000
_cell.length_c   1.000
_cell.angle_alpha   90.00
_cell.angle_beta   90.00
_cell.angle_gamma   90.00
#
_symmetry.space_group_name_H-M   'P 1'
#
loop_
_entity.id
_entity.type
_entity.pdbx_description
1 polymer ?
#
loop_
_entity_poly.entity_id
_entity_poly.type
_entity_poly.pdbx_seq_one_letter_code
_entity_poly.pdbx_strand_id
1 'polypeptide(L)'
;MKAMNYEAIAKKVVERAKRRGAKQAEAWLEVDRESSVKVRDGEVEDLTQATSKGLGLRVLVEGRLGFTYTSALGEGRVEEIVDRAVAVAKVSAPDENNGFPTKAELKERSGGMELFDPQVAEVSGDWRIAMAREMERAAREVDPRIKAFEAVSAGDNVGEVWFCSSEGVCDSYRSTSIFLWAAPVAAEGDQLQTSYWLDYKRFLSGLESAEAIGRKAAERAVRMLGARKVKTQRVPVVLDPQMAASFIGGIAGAVNGDLVHKKASFLHGRLGERIAPETITVVDDGLLAHGLGTSPFDGEG
;
A
#
# COMPACT_ATOMS: atom_id res chain seq x y z
N MET A 1 3.09 2.38 -30.85
CA MET A 1 4.07 1.66 -30.01
C MET A 1 3.47 0.31 -29.67
N LYS A 2 4.22 -0.79 -29.83
CA LYS A 2 3.78 -2.12 -29.40
C LYS A 2 3.68 -2.11 -27.88
N ALA A 3 2.58 -2.60 -27.30
CA ALA A 3 2.47 -2.72 -25.84
C ALA A 3 3.65 -3.56 -25.32
N MET A 4 4.30 -3.07 -24.27
CA MET A 4 5.46 -3.75 -23.67
C MET A 4 4.97 -5.00 -22.95
N ASN A 5 5.57 -6.16 -23.24
CA ASN A 5 5.22 -7.41 -22.56
C ASN A 5 6.06 -7.54 -21.28
N TYR A 6 5.50 -7.09 -20.16
CA TYR A 6 6.20 -7.04 -18.87
C TYR A 6 6.56 -8.42 -18.32
N GLU A 7 5.68 -9.40 -18.46
CA GLU A 7 5.95 -10.79 -18.07
C GLU A 7 7.17 -11.35 -18.83
N ALA A 8 7.24 -11.10 -20.14
CA ALA A 8 8.38 -11.54 -20.95
C ALA A 8 9.69 -10.86 -20.52
N ILE A 9 9.65 -9.60 -20.08
CA ILE A 9 10.81 -8.89 -19.54
C ILE A 9 11.26 -9.52 -18.22
N ALA A 10 10.35 -9.72 -17.27
CA ALA A 10 10.65 -10.35 -15.98
C ALA A 10 11.26 -11.75 -16.17
N LYS A 11 10.64 -12.59 -17.01
CA LYS A 11 11.17 -13.90 -17.42
C LYS A 11 12.58 -13.80 -18.01
N LYS A 12 12.78 -12.88 -18.95
CA LYS A 12 14.07 -12.72 -19.64
C LYS A 12 15.19 -12.37 -18.66
N VAL A 13 14.91 -11.52 -17.67
CA VAL A 13 15.88 -11.07 -16.66
C VAL A 13 16.31 -12.24 -15.78
N VAL A 14 15.37 -13.03 -15.27
CA VAL A 14 15.64 -14.24 -14.47
C VAL A 14 16.47 -15.26 -15.26
N GLU A 15 16.05 -15.58 -16.48
CA GLU A 15 16.76 -16.53 -17.35
C GLU A 15 18.19 -16.07 -17.65
N ARG A 16 18.37 -14.76 -17.84
CA ARG A 16 19.70 -14.18 -18.08
C ARG A 16 20.56 -14.23 -16.83
N ALA A 17 20.00 -13.98 -15.64
CA ALA A 17 20.71 -14.10 -14.37
C ALA A 17 21.23 -15.52 -14.14
N LYS A 18 20.41 -16.56 -14.40
CA LYS A 18 20.85 -17.97 -14.34
C LYS A 18 22.03 -18.23 -15.27
N ARG A 19 21.96 -17.77 -16.52
CA ARG A 19 23.07 -17.90 -17.50
C ARG A 19 24.34 -17.14 -17.09
N ARG A 20 24.23 -16.14 -16.20
CA ARG A 20 25.36 -15.35 -15.66
C ARG A 20 25.93 -15.92 -14.35
N GLY A 21 25.45 -17.09 -13.91
CA GLY A 21 25.99 -17.81 -12.76
C GLY A 21 25.18 -17.67 -11.48
N ALA A 22 24.00 -17.06 -11.52
CA ALA A 22 23.07 -17.10 -10.38
C ALA A 22 22.48 -18.51 -10.23
N LYS A 23 22.60 -19.10 -9.05
CA LYS A 23 21.97 -20.38 -8.70
C LYS A 23 20.46 -20.21 -8.56
N GLN A 24 20.03 -19.14 -7.90
CA GLN A 24 18.63 -18.72 -7.81
C GLN A 24 18.52 -17.25 -8.23
N ALA A 25 17.39 -16.90 -8.83
CA ALA A 25 17.09 -15.54 -9.25
C ALA A 25 15.58 -15.33 -9.25
N GLU A 26 15.13 -14.14 -8.87
CA GLU A 26 13.74 -13.76 -8.98
C GLU A 26 13.62 -12.29 -9.42
N ALA A 27 12.56 -12.00 -10.15
CA ALA A 27 12.23 -10.68 -10.64
C ALA A 27 10.85 -10.27 -10.12
N TRP A 28 10.77 -9.05 -9.62
CA TRP A 28 9.53 -8.37 -9.27
C TRP A 28 9.37 -7.16 -10.18
N LEU A 29 8.35 -7.15 -11.02
CA LEU A 29 8.04 -6.01 -11.88
C LEU A 29 6.68 -5.46 -11.47
N GLU A 30 6.62 -4.14 -11.27
CA GLU A 30 5.39 -3.43 -10.98
C GLU A 30 5.16 -2.28 -11.95
N VAL A 31 3.89 -2.03 -12.25
CA VAL A 31 3.42 -0.84 -12.97
C VAL A 31 2.24 -0.29 -12.20
N ASP A 32 2.33 0.97 -11.84
CA ASP A 32 1.34 1.66 -11.02
C ASP A 32 0.87 2.90 -11.77
N ARG A 33 -0.45 3.14 -11.79
CA ARG A 33 -1.06 4.28 -12.45
C ARG A 33 -2.00 4.96 -11.46
N GLU A 34 -1.53 6.07 -10.91
CA GLU A 34 -2.31 6.88 -9.99
C GLU A 34 -2.93 8.07 -10.73
N SER A 35 -4.16 8.41 -10.33
CA SER A 35 -4.84 9.63 -10.75
C SER A 35 -5.56 10.23 -9.56
N SER A 36 -5.33 11.52 -9.29
CA SER A 36 -5.98 12.22 -8.19
C SER A 36 -6.27 13.67 -8.53
N VAL A 37 -7.31 14.20 -7.90
CA VAL A 37 -7.68 15.61 -7.93
C VAL A 37 -7.70 16.12 -6.50
N LYS A 38 -7.22 17.35 -6.31
CA LYS A 38 -7.47 18.13 -5.10
C LYS A 38 -8.30 19.36 -5.43
N VAL A 39 -9.25 19.67 -4.57
CA VAL A 39 -10.12 20.84 -4.68
C VAL A 39 -9.96 21.72 -3.44
N ARG A 40 -10.00 23.04 -3.66
CA ARG A 40 -10.02 24.06 -2.63
C ARG A 40 -10.97 25.18 -3.05
N ASP A 41 -11.90 25.53 -2.17
CA ASP A 41 -12.88 26.59 -2.38
C ASP A 41 -13.69 26.41 -3.69
N GLY A 42 -14.04 25.16 -4.01
CA GLY A 42 -14.77 24.79 -5.22
C GLY A 42 -13.92 24.72 -6.49
N GLU A 43 -12.66 25.14 -6.44
CA GLU A 43 -11.76 25.15 -7.60
C GLU A 43 -10.76 23.99 -7.55
N VAL A 44 -10.37 23.51 -8.73
CA VAL A 44 -9.33 22.46 -8.84
C VAL A 44 -7.98 23.08 -8.51
N GLU A 45 -7.36 22.60 -7.44
CA GLU A 45 -6.03 23.04 -7.01
C GLU A 45 -4.94 22.23 -7.70
N ASP A 46 -5.05 20.89 -7.65
CA ASP A 46 -4.12 19.95 -8.27
C ASP A 46 -4.87 18.89 -9.08
N LEU A 47 -4.32 18.54 -10.24
CA LEU A 47 -4.68 17.32 -10.97
C LEU A 47 -3.39 16.54 -11.23
N THR A 48 -3.32 15.33 -10.68
CA THR A 48 -2.17 14.44 -10.83
C THR A 48 -2.56 13.23 -11.66
N GLN A 49 -1.73 12.91 -12.65
CA GLN A 49 -1.72 11.62 -13.31
C GLN A 49 -0.27 11.16 -13.39
N ALA A 50 0.04 10.04 -12.75
CA ALA A 50 1.37 9.48 -12.78
C ALA A 50 1.34 8.01 -13.22
N THR A 51 2.41 7.59 -13.87
CA THR A 51 2.67 6.18 -14.15
C THR A 51 4.05 5.89 -13.66
N SER A 52 4.16 5.03 -12.65
CA SER A 52 5.42 4.50 -12.19
C SER A 52 5.58 3.06 -12.69
N LYS A 53 6.83 2.67 -12.91
CA LYS A 53 7.17 1.29 -13.25
C LYS A 53 8.56 0.96 -12.74
N GLY A 54 8.70 -0.26 -12.25
CA GLY A 54 9.94 -0.74 -11.66
C GLY A 54 10.13 -2.22 -11.92
N LEU A 55 11.38 -2.64 -12.06
CA LEU A 55 11.81 -4.02 -12.04
C LEU A 55 12.91 -4.16 -10.99
N GLY A 56 12.64 -4.93 -9.95
CA GLY A 56 13.63 -5.45 -9.01
C GLY A 56 14.12 -6.83 -9.45
N LEU A 57 15.41 -7.09 -9.23
CA LEU A 57 16.03 -8.39 -9.45
C LEU A 57 16.85 -8.77 -8.22
N ARG A 58 16.50 -9.89 -7.58
CA ARG A 58 17.34 -10.55 -6.57
C ARG A 58 18.03 -11.76 -7.20
N VAL A 59 19.31 -11.97 -6.89
CA VAL A 59 20.10 -13.12 -7.35
C VAL A 59 20.91 -13.71 -6.20
N LEU A 60 21.11 -15.03 -6.23
CA LEU A 60 22.00 -15.74 -5.33
C LEU A 60 23.13 -16.40 -6.13
N VAL A 61 24.37 -15.97 -5.85
CA VAL A 61 25.60 -16.53 -6.44
C VAL A 61 26.45 -17.09 -5.31
N GLU A 62 26.61 -18.41 -5.24
CA GLU A 62 27.44 -19.07 -4.21
C GLU A 62 27.08 -18.65 -2.76
N GLY A 63 25.77 -18.52 -2.46
CA GLY A 63 25.28 -18.11 -1.14
C GLY A 63 25.33 -16.60 -0.88
N ARG A 64 25.73 -15.80 -1.88
CA ARG A 64 25.82 -14.33 -1.78
C ARG A 64 24.65 -13.67 -2.48
N LEU A 65 23.97 -12.78 -1.76
CA LEU A 65 22.82 -12.03 -2.26
C LEU A 65 23.24 -10.79 -3.04
N GLY A 66 22.67 -10.63 -4.23
CA GLY A 66 22.72 -9.41 -5.01
C GLY A 66 21.32 -8.89 -5.29
N PHE A 67 21.08 -7.61 -5.04
CA PHE A 67 19.84 -6.94 -5.39
C PHE A 67 20.12 -5.68 -6.19
N THR A 68 19.26 -5.40 -7.16
CA THR A 68 19.26 -4.16 -7.93
C THR A 68 17.86 -3.91 -8.48
N TYR A 69 17.58 -2.69 -8.88
CA TYR A 69 16.32 -2.31 -9.50
C TYR A 69 16.52 -1.31 -10.64
N THR A 70 15.51 -1.15 -11.50
CA THR A 70 15.48 -0.14 -12.56
C THR A 70 14.05 0.24 -12.93
N SER A 71 13.83 1.48 -13.37
CA SER A 71 12.60 1.92 -14.05
C SER A 71 12.74 1.91 -15.59
N ALA A 72 13.96 1.69 -16.10
CA ALA A 72 14.26 1.67 -17.52
C ALA A 72 14.11 0.25 -18.09
N LEU A 73 12.94 -0.05 -18.68
CA LEU A 73 12.58 -1.37 -19.23
C LEU A 73 12.83 -1.50 -20.76
N GLY A 74 13.64 -0.60 -21.34
CA GLY A 74 13.94 -0.60 -22.77
C GLY A 74 14.94 -1.69 -23.19
N GLU A 75 15.12 -1.84 -24.51
CA GLU A 75 16.12 -2.76 -25.07
C GLU A 75 17.54 -2.46 -24.55
N GLY A 76 18.31 -3.51 -24.23
CA GLY A 76 19.67 -3.42 -23.67
C GLY A 76 19.76 -3.19 -22.15
N ARG A 77 18.64 -2.83 -21.48
CA ARG A 77 18.63 -2.59 -20.03
C ARG A 77 18.55 -3.86 -19.19
N VAL A 78 18.01 -4.93 -19.76
CA VAL A 78 17.94 -6.26 -19.13
C VAL A 78 19.34 -6.79 -18.82
N GLU A 79 20.28 -6.59 -19.74
CA GLU A 79 21.65 -7.03 -19.59
C GLU A 79 22.38 -6.23 -18.50
N GLU A 80 22.16 -4.90 -18.48
CA GLU A 80 22.74 -4.00 -17.47
C GLU A 80 22.30 -4.37 -16.05
N ILE A 81 20.99 -4.57 -15.82
CA ILE A 81 20.49 -4.90 -14.48
C ILE A 81 21.00 -6.26 -14.00
N VAL A 82 21.06 -7.26 -14.88
CA VAL A 82 21.58 -8.59 -14.50
C VAL A 82 23.05 -8.53 -14.14
N ASP A 83 23.87 -7.84 -14.96
CA ASP A 83 25.31 -7.74 -14.71
C ASP A 83 25.58 -7.01 -13.39
N ARG A 84 24.79 -5.97 -13.08
CA ARG A 84 24.86 -5.28 -11.79
C ARG A 84 24.46 -6.18 -10.62
N ALA A 85 23.36 -6.92 -10.73
CA ALA A 85 22.90 -7.83 -9.68
C ALA A 85 23.97 -8.87 -9.32
N VAL A 86 24.56 -9.49 -10.35
CA VAL A 86 25.61 -10.50 -10.19
C VAL A 86 26.91 -9.88 -9.66
N ALA A 87 27.27 -8.67 -10.09
CA ALA A 87 28.43 -7.95 -9.56
C ALA A 87 28.25 -7.64 -8.07
N VAL A 88 27.06 -7.19 -7.65
CA VAL A 88 26.73 -6.98 -6.23
C VAL A 88 26.85 -8.28 -5.45
N ALA A 89 26.24 -9.37 -5.94
CA ALA A 89 26.36 -10.68 -5.29
C ALA A 89 27.82 -11.12 -5.09
N LYS A 90 28.70 -10.91 -6.08
CA LYS A 90 30.12 -11.30 -5.97
C LYS A 90 30.88 -10.56 -4.87
N VAL A 91 30.48 -9.34 -4.52
CA VAL A 91 31.14 -8.55 -3.46
C VAL A 91 30.41 -8.63 -2.11
N SER A 92 29.16 -9.10 -2.07
CA SER A 92 28.41 -9.37 -0.84
C SER A 92 29.00 -10.55 -0.06
N ALA A 93 28.90 -10.54 1.27
CA ALA A 93 29.30 -11.70 2.08
C ALA A 93 28.38 -12.92 1.81
N PRO A 94 28.91 -14.15 1.86
CA PRO A 94 28.07 -15.34 1.81
C PRO A 94 27.31 -15.49 3.13
N ASP A 95 26.08 -15.96 3.06
CA ASP A 95 25.25 -16.29 4.22
C ASP A 95 24.57 -17.63 3.96
N GLU A 96 24.62 -18.54 4.94
CA GLU A 96 23.97 -19.84 4.85
C GLU A 96 22.44 -19.76 4.92
N ASN A 97 21.92 -18.65 5.46
CA ASN A 97 20.48 -18.37 5.55
C ASN A 97 19.93 -17.72 4.28
N ASN A 98 20.79 -17.34 3.32
CA ASN A 98 20.33 -16.84 2.04
C ASN A 98 19.73 -17.97 1.20
N GLY A 99 18.45 -17.84 0.89
CA GLY A 99 17.73 -18.73 -0.02
C GLY A 99 16.47 -18.06 -0.54
N PHE A 100 16.05 -18.43 -1.75
CA PHE A 100 14.72 -18.09 -2.26
C PHE A 100 13.80 -19.31 -2.19
N PRO A 101 12.46 -19.11 -2.16
CA PRO A 101 11.50 -20.21 -2.13
C PRO A 101 11.74 -21.24 -3.24
N THR A 102 11.55 -22.50 -2.89
CA THR A 102 11.69 -23.62 -3.83
C THR A 102 10.45 -23.76 -4.70
N LYS A 103 10.57 -24.54 -5.79
CA LYS A 103 9.43 -24.88 -6.65
C LYS A 103 8.23 -25.50 -5.91
N ALA A 104 8.44 -26.16 -4.77
CA ALA A 104 7.35 -26.78 -4.00
C ALA A 104 6.60 -25.76 -3.13
N GLU A 105 7.25 -24.66 -2.77
CA GLU A 105 6.70 -23.58 -1.95
C GLU A 105 5.96 -22.56 -2.83
N LEU A 106 6.49 -22.30 -4.03
CA LEU A 106 5.91 -21.40 -5.03
C LEU A 106 4.69 -22.02 -5.72
N LYS A 107 3.63 -21.23 -5.86
CA LYS A 107 2.41 -21.61 -6.60
C LYS A 107 1.82 -20.40 -7.30
N GLU A 108 1.32 -20.60 -8.52
CA GLU A 108 0.44 -19.62 -9.16
C GLU A 108 -0.88 -19.56 -8.39
N ARG A 109 -1.26 -18.36 -7.94
CA ARG A 109 -2.39 -18.09 -7.02
C ARG A 109 -3.26 -16.92 -7.47
N SER A 110 -2.82 -16.12 -8.44
CA SER A 110 -3.56 -14.94 -8.92
C SER A 110 -4.94 -15.25 -9.50
N GLY A 111 -5.12 -16.44 -10.06
CA GLY A 111 -6.35 -16.86 -10.72
C GLY A 111 -7.55 -16.84 -9.77
N GLY A 112 -8.57 -16.03 -10.12
CA GLY A 112 -9.85 -16.01 -9.42
C GLY A 112 -9.94 -15.07 -8.22
N MET A 113 -8.92 -14.24 -7.96
CA MET A 113 -9.00 -13.22 -6.92
C MET A 113 -9.72 -11.95 -7.38
N GLU A 114 -10.64 -11.45 -6.56
CA GLU A 114 -11.39 -10.23 -6.81
C GLU A 114 -10.60 -9.00 -6.33
N LEU A 115 -9.56 -8.62 -7.08
CA LEU A 115 -8.66 -7.50 -6.75
C LEU A 115 -8.83 -6.28 -7.65
N PHE A 116 -9.47 -6.45 -8.81
CA PHE A 116 -9.54 -5.46 -9.88
C PHE A 116 -10.99 -5.12 -10.22
N ASP A 117 -11.35 -3.84 -10.14
CA ASP A 117 -12.63 -3.30 -10.59
C ASP A 117 -12.43 -2.52 -11.90
N PRO A 118 -12.97 -3.01 -13.03
CA PRO A 118 -12.93 -2.28 -14.30
C PRO A 118 -13.50 -0.86 -14.21
N GLN A 119 -14.51 -0.63 -13.36
CA GLN A 119 -15.11 0.70 -13.21
C GLN A 119 -14.14 1.69 -12.58
N VAL A 120 -13.35 1.26 -11.59
CA VAL A 120 -12.32 2.11 -10.97
C VAL A 120 -11.26 2.50 -12.00
N ALA A 121 -10.81 1.55 -12.82
CA ALA A 121 -9.80 1.80 -13.85
C ALA A 121 -10.25 2.78 -14.96
N GLU A 122 -11.57 3.03 -15.07
CA GLU A 122 -12.17 3.89 -16.09
C GLU A 122 -12.75 5.20 -15.51
N VAL A 123 -12.60 5.44 -14.21
CA VAL A 123 -13.04 6.69 -13.56
C VAL A 123 -12.43 7.91 -14.26
N SER A 124 -13.29 8.86 -14.65
CA SER A 124 -12.90 10.08 -15.35
C SER A 124 -12.35 11.16 -14.41
N GLY A 125 -11.61 12.13 -14.96
CA GLY A 125 -11.18 13.31 -14.21
C GLY A 125 -12.38 14.09 -13.65
N ASP A 126 -13.45 14.21 -14.45
CA ASP A 126 -14.68 14.90 -14.06
C ASP A 126 -15.37 14.23 -12.86
N TRP A 127 -15.37 12.89 -12.80
CA TRP A 127 -15.87 12.18 -11.62
C TRP A 127 -15.09 12.55 -10.36
N ARG A 128 -13.74 12.56 -10.44
CA ARG A 128 -12.88 12.91 -9.28
C ARG A 128 -13.14 14.34 -8.81
N ILE A 129 -13.25 15.28 -9.76
CA ILE A 129 -13.60 16.69 -9.48
C ILE A 129 -14.97 16.77 -8.81
N ALA A 130 -15.98 16.06 -9.34
CA ALA A 130 -17.33 16.06 -8.79
C ALA A 130 -17.35 15.52 -7.35
N MET A 131 -16.65 14.41 -7.08
CA MET A 131 -16.57 13.84 -5.72
C MET A 131 -15.85 14.76 -4.74
N ALA A 132 -14.74 15.39 -5.15
CA ALA A 132 -14.02 16.33 -4.29
C ALA A 132 -14.87 17.57 -3.97
N ARG A 133 -15.55 18.15 -4.98
CA ARG A 133 -16.48 19.28 -4.77
C ARG A 133 -17.67 18.91 -3.89
N GLU A 134 -18.22 17.71 -4.06
CA GLU A 134 -19.32 17.18 -3.25
C GLU A 134 -18.91 17.06 -1.77
N MET A 135 -17.74 16.49 -1.49
CA MET A 135 -17.19 16.41 -0.12
C MET A 135 -17.05 17.81 0.50
N GLU A 136 -16.48 18.76 -0.23
CA GLU A 136 -16.26 20.12 0.26
C GLU A 136 -17.60 20.83 0.55
N ARG A 137 -18.56 20.74 -0.38
CA ARG A 137 -19.90 21.32 -0.21
C ARG A 137 -20.59 20.74 1.03
N ALA A 138 -20.66 19.42 1.11
CA ALA A 138 -21.33 18.72 2.19
C ALA A 138 -20.70 19.02 3.56
N ALA A 139 -19.36 19.15 3.63
CA ALA A 139 -18.65 19.56 4.83
C ALA A 139 -19.01 21.00 5.26
N ARG A 140 -19.08 21.96 4.34
CA ARG A 140 -19.46 23.36 4.64
C ARG A 140 -20.90 23.50 5.13
N GLU A 141 -21.80 22.64 4.67
CA GLU A 141 -23.21 22.61 5.09
C GLU A 141 -23.42 22.11 6.52
N VAL A 142 -22.43 21.42 7.12
CA VAL A 142 -22.56 20.88 8.49
C VAL A 142 -22.59 21.99 9.54
N ASP A 143 -21.65 22.94 9.48
CA ASP A 143 -21.50 23.99 10.50
C ASP A 143 -20.82 25.24 9.91
N PRO A 144 -21.33 26.45 10.16
CA PRO A 144 -20.73 27.69 9.66
C PRO A 144 -19.30 27.96 10.16
N ARG A 145 -18.82 27.22 11.18
CA ARG A 145 -17.45 27.29 11.68
C ARG A 145 -16.46 26.51 10.81
N ILE A 146 -16.90 25.71 9.84
CA ILE A 146 -15.99 25.17 8.81
C ILE A 146 -15.57 26.32 7.89
N LYS A 147 -14.32 26.79 8.03
CA LYS A 147 -13.82 27.99 7.33
C LYS A 147 -12.91 27.69 6.16
N ALA A 148 -12.15 26.60 6.26
CA ALA A 148 -11.17 26.22 5.25
C ALA A 148 -11.04 24.70 5.19
N PHE A 149 -10.21 24.24 4.27
CA PHE A 149 -9.85 22.83 4.12
C PHE A 149 -8.32 22.74 4.01
N GLU A 150 -7.72 21.81 4.73
CA GLU A 150 -6.30 21.46 4.51
C GLU A 150 -6.15 20.67 3.21
N ALA A 151 -7.07 19.75 2.95
CA ALA A 151 -7.14 18.99 1.71
C ALA A 151 -8.55 18.41 1.49
N VAL A 152 -9.01 18.41 0.24
CA VAL A 152 -10.14 17.60 -0.23
C VAL A 152 -9.70 16.90 -1.51
N SER A 153 -9.67 15.57 -1.49
CA SER A 153 -9.08 14.79 -2.58
C SER A 153 -9.89 13.55 -2.91
N ALA A 154 -10.01 13.29 -4.21
CA ALA A 154 -10.53 12.04 -4.74
C ALA A 154 -9.51 11.47 -5.74
N GLY A 155 -9.36 10.15 -5.77
CA GLY A 155 -8.43 9.51 -6.68
C GLY A 155 -8.51 8.00 -6.66
N ASP A 156 -7.69 7.39 -7.50
CA ASP A 156 -7.61 5.96 -7.71
C ASP A 156 -6.21 5.56 -8.14
N ASN A 157 -5.97 4.26 -8.04
CA ASN A 157 -4.78 3.60 -8.50
C ASN A 157 -5.12 2.31 -9.24
N VAL A 158 -4.38 2.04 -10.32
CA VAL A 158 -4.36 0.75 -11.02
C VAL A 158 -2.94 0.18 -10.94
N GLY A 159 -2.77 -0.85 -10.12
CA GLY A 159 -1.52 -1.57 -9.94
C GLY A 159 -1.50 -2.88 -10.74
N GLU A 160 -0.35 -3.20 -11.33
CA GLU A 160 -0.08 -4.45 -12.01
C GLU A 160 1.27 -5.00 -11.51
N VAL A 161 1.30 -6.27 -11.14
CA VAL A 161 2.50 -6.94 -10.60
C VAL A 161 2.78 -8.19 -11.43
N TRP A 162 4.06 -8.42 -11.71
CA TRP A 162 4.58 -9.67 -12.27
C TRP A 162 5.74 -10.16 -11.40
N PHE A 163 5.60 -11.37 -10.88
CA PHE A 163 6.66 -12.11 -10.19
C PHE A 163 7.15 -13.23 -11.10
N CYS A 164 8.47 -13.45 -11.14
CA CYS A 164 9.07 -14.57 -11.84
C CYS A 164 10.25 -15.11 -11.05
N SER A 165 10.31 -16.44 -10.88
CA SER A 165 11.39 -17.15 -10.18
C SER A 165 12.16 -18.08 -11.11
N SER A 166 13.44 -18.29 -10.81
CA SER A 166 14.32 -19.25 -11.46
C SER A 166 13.86 -20.70 -11.32
N GLU A 167 12.94 -20.97 -10.39
CA GLU A 167 12.26 -22.25 -10.18
C GLU A 167 11.15 -22.53 -11.23
N GLY A 168 10.90 -21.56 -12.13
CA GLY A 168 10.00 -21.69 -13.26
C GLY A 168 8.56 -21.25 -12.99
N VAL A 169 8.29 -20.66 -11.83
CA VAL A 169 7.01 -20.03 -11.52
C VAL A 169 7.04 -18.57 -11.96
N CYS A 170 6.02 -18.16 -12.70
CA CYS A 170 5.75 -16.76 -12.97
C CYS A 170 4.26 -16.51 -12.79
N ASP A 171 3.93 -15.55 -11.94
CA ASP A 171 2.54 -15.20 -11.65
C ASP A 171 2.38 -13.67 -11.72
N SER A 172 1.16 -13.22 -11.99
CA SER A 172 0.85 -11.80 -12.13
C SER A 172 -0.57 -11.52 -11.72
N TYR A 173 -0.80 -10.32 -11.17
CA TYR A 173 -2.13 -9.88 -10.86
C TYR A 173 -2.28 -8.38 -11.12
N ARG A 174 -3.53 -7.96 -11.30
CA ARG A 174 -3.92 -6.56 -11.39
C ARG A 174 -4.77 -6.24 -10.18
N SER A 175 -4.66 -5.02 -9.71
CA SER A 175 -5.48 -4.54 -8.62
C SER A 175 -5.90 -3.10 -8.83
N THR A 176 -7.03 -2.73 -8.26
CA THR A 176 -7.50 -1.35 -8.20
C THR A 176 -7.64 -0.90 -6.77
N SER A 177 -7.53 0.41 -6.59
CA SER A 177 -8.05 1.09 -5.43
C SER A 177 -8.60 2.46 -5.78
N ILE A 178 -9.55 2.92 -4.99
CA ILE A 178 -10.20 4.23 -5.10
C ILE A 178 -10.38 4.81 -3.71
N PHE A 179 -10.25 6.13 -3.60
CA PHE A 179 -10.33 6.82 -2.32
C PHE A 179 -11.04 8.17 -2.42
N LEU A 180 -11.63 8.53 -1.28
CA LEU A 180 -12.15 9.86 -0.99
C LEU A 180 -11.55 10.32 0.33
N TRP A 181 -11.10 11.57 0.41
CA TRP A 181 -10.48 12.15 1.59
C TRP A 181 -10.93 13.61 1.76
N ALA A 182 -11.35 13.97 2.97
CA ALA A 182 -11.65 15.35 3.33
C ALA A 182 -11.03 15.71 4.69
N ALA A 183 -10.36 16.85 4.75
CA ALA A 183 -9.76 17.42 5.97
C ALA A 183 -10.20 18.88 6.17
N PRO A 184 -11.41 19.14 6.69
CA PRO A 184 -11.88 20.49 6.97
C PRO A 184 -11.24 21.09 8.22
N VAL A 185 -11.18 22.42 8.23
CA VAL A 185 -10.70 23.25 9.34
C VAL A 185 -11.88 23.99 9.95
N ALA A 186 -12.20 23.67 11.21
CA ALA A 186 -13.18 24.36 12.02
C ALA A 186 -12.51 25.51 12.80
N ALA A 187 -13.14 26.67 12.85
CA ALA A 187 -12.61 27.85 13.54
C ALA A 187 -13.64 28.50 14.49
N GLU A 188 -13.22 28.82 15.71
CA GLU A 188 -14.01 29.56 16.69
C GLU A 188 -13.10 30.47 17.55
N GLY A 189 -13.26 31.78 17.41
CA GLY A 189 -12.31 32.74 17.97
C GLY A 189 -10.90 32.52 17.42
N ASP A 190 -9.92 32.36 18.32
CA ASP A 190 -8.53 32.06 17.96
C ASP A 190 -8.25 30.55 17.82
N GLN A 191 -9.25 29.68 18.02
CA GLN A 191 -9.08 28.24 17.89
C GLN A 191 -9.25 27.80 16.43
N LEU A 192 -8.28 27.05 15.93
CA LEU A 192 -8.35 26.31 14.67
C LEU A 192 -8.22 24.81 14.99
N GLN A 193 -9.15 24.00 14.48
CA GLN A 193 -9.14 22.56 14.66
C GLN A 193 -9.33 21.88 13.31
N THR A 194 -8.40 21.00 12.98
CA THR A 194 -8.48 20.14 11.80
C THR A 194 -8.83 18.73 12.24
N SER A 195 -9.76 18.12 11.53
CA SER A 195 -9.92 16.66 11.54
C SER A 195 -10.08 16.16 10.12
N TYR A 196 -10.24 14.86 9.94
CA TYR A 196 -10.45 14.26 8.64
C TYR A 196 -11.41 13.08 8.70
N TRP A 197 -11.92 12.72 7.53
CA TRP A 197 -12.52 11.43 7.25
C TRP A 197 -12.11 10.97 5.86
N LEU A 198 -12.11 9.66 5.65
CA LEU A 198 -11.72 9.03 4.40
C LEU A 198 -12.45 7.70 4.22
N ASP A 199 -12.54 7.25 2.98
CA ASP A 199 -12.75 5.86 2.65
C ASP A 199 -11.80 5.45 1.51
N TYR A 200 -11.39 4.18 1.54
CA TYR A 200 -10.46 3.59 0.60
C TYR A 200 -10.93 2.16 0.32
N LYS A 201 -11.14 1.83 -0.96
CA LYS A 201 -11.76 0.56 -1.39
C LYS A 201 -11.11 0.03 -2.66
N ARG A 202 -11.21 -1.27 -2.92
CA ARG A 202 -10.84 -1.86 -4.22
C ARG A 202 -11.88 -1.60 -5.31
N PHE A 203 -13.16 -1.63 -4.91
CA PHE A 203 -14.31 -1.55 -5.80
C PHE A 203 -15.08 -0.25 -5.58
N LEU A 204 -15.48 0.39 -6.66
CA LEU A 204 -16.24 1.65 -6.65
C LEU A 204 -17.57 1.50 -5.90
N SER A 205 -18.23 0.35 -6.04
CA SER A 205 -19.51 0.05 -5.41
C SER A 205 -19.48 -0.01 -3.89
N GLY A 206 -18.30 -0.24 -3.30
CA GLY A 206 -18.11 -0.30 -1.85
C GLY A 206 -17.76 1.04 -1.21
N LEU A 207 -17.54 2.08 -2.00
CA LEU A 207 -17.06 3.38 -1.54
C LEU A 207 -18.18 4.17 -0.85
N GLU A 208 -17.91 4.73 0.33
CA GLU A 208 -18.81 5.68 0.99
C GLU A 208 -19.13 6.87 0.06
N SER A 209 -20.33 7.45 0.17
CA SER A 209 -20.67 8.62 -0.64
C SER A 209 -19.80 9.82 -0.25
N ALA A 210 -19.46 10.66 -1.24
CA ALA A 210 -18.72 11.90 -1.01
C ALA A 210 -19.43 12.82 0.00
N GLU A 211 -20.77 12.88 -0.01
CA GLU A 211 -21.55 13.61 0.99
C GLU A 211 -21.27 13.09 2.41
N ALA A 212 -21.34 11.78 2.62
CA ALA A 212 -21.13 11.17 3.94
C ALA A 212 -19.70 11.42 4.45
N ILE A 213 -18.70 11.31 3.57
CA ILE A 213 -17.29 11.59 3.91
C ILE A 213 -17.13 13.04 4.36
N GLY A 214 -17.61 14.00 3.54
CA GLY A 214 -17.51 15.43 3.81
C GLY A 214 -18.18 15.80 5.14
N ARG A 215 -19.41 15.32 5.34
CA ARG A 215 -20.16 15.58 6.58
C ARG A 215 -19.43 15.05 7.81
N LYS A 216 -18.99 13.79 7.77
CA LYS A 216 -18.32 13.15 8.90
C LYS A 216 -16.98 13.80 9.23
N ALA A 217 -16.22 14.23 8.22
CA ALA A 217 -14.99 14.99 8.42
C ALA A 217 -15.26 16.32 9.15
N ALA A 218 -16.30 17.05 8.73
CA ALA A 218 -16.68 18.32 9.34
C ALA A 218 -17.20 18.16 10.77
N GLU A 219 -18.07 17.19 11.02
CA GLU A 219 -18.57 16.87 12.37
C GLU A 219 -17.41 16.57 13.34
N ARG A 220 -16.39 15.84 12.88
CA ARG A 220 -15.19 15.55 13.67
C ARG A 220 -14.36 16.79 13.96
N ALA A 221 -14.14 17.66 12.97
CA ALA A 221 -13.39 18.90 13.15
C ALA A 221 -14.09 19.86 14.13
N VAL A 222 -15.40 20.05 13.96
CA VAL A 222 -16.21 20.91 14.84
C VAL A 222 -16.22 20.39 16.28
N ARG A 223 -16.32 19.08 16.48
CA ARG A 223 -16.32 18.46 17.81
C ARG A 223 -15.07 18.75 18.63
N MET A 224 -13.95 19.11 17.99
CA MET A 224 -12.70 19.44 18.66
C MET A 224 -12.65 20.88 19.19
N LEU A 225 -13.55 21.76 18.74
CA LEU A 225 -13.64 23.13 19.25
C LEU A 225 -14.03 23.13 20.73
N GLY A 226 -13.41 24.01 21.52
CA GLY A 226 -13.62 24.08 22.97
C GLY A 226 -12.96 22.95 23.76
N ALA A 227 -12.12 22.13 23.14
CA ALA A 227 -11.33 21.13 23.84
C ALA A 227 -10.50 21.77 24.97
N ARG A 228 -10.48 21.12 26.13
CA ARG A 228 -9.81 21.62 27.34
C ARG A 228 -8.88 20.58 27.94
N LYS A 229 -7.79 21.06 28.53
CA LYS A 229 -6.90 20.20 29.31
C LYS A 229 -7.62 19.71 30.57
N VAL A 230 -7.55 18.41 30.83
CA VAL A 230 -8.03 17.80 32.07
C VAL A 230 -6.90 17.70 33.09
N LYS A 231 -7.23 17.56 34.38
CA LYS A 231 -6.24 17.28 35.42
C LYS A 231 -5.65 15.88 35.22
N THR A 232 -4.40 15.68 35.63
CA THR A 232 -3.77 14.36 35.67
C THR A 232 -4.57 13.42 36.57
N GLN A 233 -4.97 12.28 36.03
CA GLN A 233 -5.81 11.30 36.73
C GLN A 233 -5.64 9.90 36.10
N ARG A 234 -6.06 8.86 36.83
CA ARG A 234 -6.20 7.50 36.31
C ARG A 234 -7.68 7.25 36.04
N VAL A 235 -8.04 7.01 34.78
CA VAL A 235 -9.42 6.81 34.35
C VAL A 235 -9.47 5.77 33.23
N PRO A 236 -10.62 5.12 32.98
CA PRO A 236 -10.82 4.34 31.78
C PRO A 236 -10.61 5.21 30.52
N VAL A 237 -9.96 4.64 29.50
CA VAL A 237 -9.78 5.27 28.19
C VAL A 237 -10.51 4.42 27.16
N VAL A 238 -11.39 5.05 26.38
CA VAL A 238 -12.03 4.43 25.22
C VAL A 238 -11.34 4.95 23.97
N LEU A 239 -10.82 4.04 23.16
CA LEU A 239 -10.15 4.37 21.91
C LEU A 239 -11.16 4.34 20.76
N ASP A 240 -11.15 5.40 19.95
CA ASP A 240 -11.83 5.42 18.65
C ASP A 240 -11.28 4.29 17.75
N PRO A 241 -12.10 3.67 16.88
CA PRO A 241 -11.65 2.56 16.03
C PRO A 241 -10.39 2.83 15.19
N GLN A 242 -10.21 4.05 14.65
CA GLN A 242 -9.00 4.40 13.89
C GLN A 242 -7.77 4.41 14.80
N MET A 243 -7.92 4.88 16.04
CA MET A 243 -6.86 4.85 17.04
C MET A 243 -6.59 3.41 17.50
N ALA A 244 -7.62 2.60 17.74
CA ALA A 244 -7.47 1.21 18.16
C ALA A 244 -6.70 0.37 17.13
N ALA A 245 -6.91 0.61 15.83
CA ALA A 245 -6.18 -0.06 14.76
C ALA A 245 -4.65 0.14 14.85
N SER A 246 -4.18 1.29 15.36
CA SER A 246 -2.74 1.56 15.53
C SER A 246 -2.04 0.59 16.49
N PHE A 247 -2.77 0.10 17.52
CA PHE A 247 -2.23 -0.89 18.46
C PHE A 247 -1.97 -2.22 17.76
N ILE A 248 -2.85 -2.62 16.82
CA ILE A 248 -2.66 -3.83 16.03
C ILE A 248 -1.42 -3.70 15.14
N GLY A 249 -1.20 -2.53 14.54
CA GLY A 249 0.05 -2.24 13.82
C GLY A 249 1.31 -2.38 14.68
N GLY A 250 1.26 -1.94 15.94
CA GLY A 250 2.34 -2.14 16.89
C GLY A 250 2.62 -3.62 17.22
N ILE A 251 1.57 -4.43 17.35
CA ILE A 251 1.71 -5.88 17.55
C ILE A 251 2.27 -6.56 16.29
N ALA A 252 1.77 -6.20 15.11
CA ALA A 252 2.27 -6.73 13.84
C ALA A 252 3.77 -6.45 13.66
N GLY A 253 4.21 -5.22 13.98
CA GLY A 253 5.63 -4.88 14.01
C GLY A 253 6.42 -5.72 15.02
N ALA A 254 5.88 -5.95 16.22
CA ALA A 254 6.55 -6.73 17.24
C ALA A 254 6.70 -8.24 16.90
N VAL A 255 5.85 -8.79 16.02
CA VAL A 255 5.98 -10.18 15.56
C VAL A 255 6.74 -10.33 14.24
N ASN A 256 7.28 -9.24 13.69
CA ASN A 256 8.09 -9.28 12.47
C ASN A 256 9.35 -10.16 12.67
N GLY A 257 9.57 -11.08 11.72
CA GLY A 257 10.64 -12.09 11.82
C GLY A 257 12.04 -11.50 11.96
N ASP A 258 12.36 -10.41 11.27
CA ASP A 258 13.67 -9.75 11.34
C ASP A 258 13.90 -9.13 12.73
N LEU A 259 12.88 -8.44 13.27
CA LEU A 259 12.96 -7.84 14.61
C LEU A 259 13.05 -8.90 15.70
N VAL A 260 12.33 -10.02 15.56
CA VAL A 260 12.41 -11.14 16.50
C VAL A 260 13.78 -11.81 16.43
N HIS A 261 14.32 -12.04 15.22
CA HIS A 261 15.64 -12.62 15.00
C HIS A 261 16.75 -11.75 15.61
N LYS A 262 16.69 -10.43 15.40
CA LYS A 262 17.62 -9.44 15.96
C LYS A 262 17.43 -9.15 17.44
N LYS A 263 16.46 -9.79 18.11
CA LYS A 263 16.07 -9.52 19.51
C LYS A 263 15.69 -8.05 19.76
N ALA A 264 15.17 -7.38 18.74
CA ALA A 264 14.76 -5.98 18.75
C ALA A 264 13.24 -5.80 18.99
N SER A 265 12.54 -6.88 19.33
CA SER A 265 11.12 -6.88 19.65
C SER A 265 10.87 -7.14 21.13
N PHE A 266 9.89 -6.44 21.72
CA PHE A 266 9.39 -6.73 23.07
C PHE A 266 8.62 -8.06 23.17
N LEU A 267 8.28 -8.68 22.04
CA LEU A 267 7.67 -10.02 21.95
C LEU A 267 8.68 -11.13 21.64
N HIS A 268 9.98 -10.83 21.59
CA HIS A 268 11.00 -11.87 21.45
C HIS A 268 10.85 -12.95 22.54
N GLY A 269 10.81 -14.22 22.13
CA GLY A 269 10.72 -15.36 23.05
C GLY A 269 9.33 -15.62 23.64
N ARG A 270 8.28 -14.90 23.22
CA ARG A 270 6.92 -15.01 23.80
C ARG A 270 5.93 -15.83 22.97
N LEU A 271 6.41 -16.63 22.00
CA LEU A 271 5.55 -17.47 21.17
C LEU A 271 4.83 -18.51 22.06
N GLY A 272 3.50 -18.58 21.95
CA GLY A 272 2.65 -19.45 22.77
C GLY A 272 2.23 -18.85 24.11
N GLU A 273 2.73 -17.67 24.49
CA GLU A 273 2.30 -16.98 25.70
C GLU A 273 1.08 -16.09 25.44
N ARG A 274 0.20 -16.00 26.44
CA ARG A 274 -0.93 -15.08 26.42
C ARG A 274 -0.46 -13.65 26.70
N ILE A 275 -0.74 -12.74 25.77
CA ILE A 275 -0.36 -11.31 25.88
C ILE A 275 -1.57 -10.36 25.91
N ALA A 276 -2.77 -10.88 25.68
CA ALA A 276 -4.04 -10.16 25.67
C ALA A 276 -5.17 -11.00 26.30
N PRO A 277 -6.32 -10.40 26.68
CA PRO A 277 -7.50 -11.14 27.13
C PRO A 277 -7.99 -12.17 26.10
N GLU A 278 -8.61 -13.25 26.55
CA GLU A 278 -9.17 -14.31 25.68
C GLU A 278 -10.24 -13.82 24.71
N THR A 279 -10.85 -12.67 25.00
CA THR A 279 -11.85 -12.03 24.14
C THR A 279 -11.24 -11.35 22.91
N ILE A 280 -9.91 -11.27 22.81
CA ILE A 280 -9.21 -10.66 21.69
C ILE A 280 -8.56 -11.76 20.84
N THR A 281 -9.03 -11.87 19.60
CA THR A 281 -8.41 -12.68 18.55
C THR A 281 -8.03 -11.77 17.40
N VAL A 282 -6.77 -11.84 16.97
CA VAL A 282 -6.27 -11.13 15.79
C VAL A 282 -5.97 -12.19 14.73
N VAL A 283 -6.55 -12.03 13.56
CA VAL A 283 -6.36 -12.93 12.41
C VAL A 283 -5.71 -12.13 11.29
N ASP A 284 -4.63 -12.65 10.74
CA ASP A 284 -4.09 -12.20 9.46
C ASP A 284 -4.66 -13.09 8.36
N ASP A 285 -5.45 -12.50 7.48
CA ASP A 285 -6.06 -13.17 6.32
C ASP A 285 -5.64 -12.43 5.05
N GLY A 286 -4.50 -12.84 4.49
CA GLY A 286 -3.97 -12.31 3.23
C GLY A 286 -4.84 -12.60 2.01
N LEU A 287 -5.92 -13.39 2.15
CA LEU A 287 -6.85 -13.78 1.10
C LEU A 287 -8.26 -13.20 1.30
N LEU A 288 -8.42 -12.25 2.23
CA LEU A 288 -9.70 -11.62 2.52
C LEU A 288 -10.30 -10.99 1.25
N ALA A 289 -11.52 -11.38 0.88
CA ALA A 289 -12.18 -10.85 -0.31
C ALA A 289 -12.28 -9.31 -0.25
N HIS A 290 -11.86 -8.65 -1.33
CA HIS A 290 -11.86 -7.19 -1.51
C HIS A 290 -10.99 -6.40 -0.50
N GLY A 291 -10.25 -7.07 0.37
CA GLY A 291 -9.37 -6.45 1.37
C GLY A 291 -8.23 -5.67 0.73
N LEU A 292 -7.90 -4.49 1.26
CA LEU A 292 -6.84 -3.63 0.72
C LEU A 292 -5.45 -4.25 0.79
N GLY A 293 -5.21 -5.12 1.76
CA GLY A 293 -3.96 -5.88 1.92
C GLY A 293 -3.94 -7.23 1.20
N THR A 294 -5.04 -7.61 0.53
CA THR A 294 -5.17 -8.92 -0.11
C THR A 294 -4.25 -9.04 -1.31
N SER A 295 -3.48 -10.12 -1.38
CA SER A 295 -2.55 -10.43 -2.46
C SER A 295 -2.47 -11.94 -2.69
N PRO A 296 -2.32 -12.43 -3.94
CA PRO A 296 -2.17 -13.86 -4.21
C PRO A 296 -0.88 -14.46 -3.65
N PHE A 297 0.16 -13.65 -3.54
CA PHE A 297 1.51 -14.01 -3.12
C PHE A 297 2.18 -12.85 -2.37
N ASP A 298 3.21 -13.14 -1.60
CA ASP A 298 4.01 -12.13 -0.91
C ASP A 298 5.19 -11.65 -1.78
N GLY A 299 6.15 -10.93 -1.20
CA GLY A 299 7.31 -10.42 -1.93
C GLY A 299 8.28 -11.48 -2.46
N GLU A 300 8.07 -12.76 -2.13
CA GLU A 300 8.91 -13.89 -2.54
C GLU A 300 8.14 -14.95 -3.37
N GLY A 301 6.85 -14.71 -3.65
CA GLY A 301 5.98 -15.58 -4.48
C GLY A 301 5.07 -16.51 -3.67
#